data_AF-A0A952ECN4-F1
#
_entry.id   AF-A0A952ECN4-F1
#
_cell.length_a   1.000
_cell.length_b   1.000
_cell.length_c   1.000
_cell.angle_alpha   90.00
_cell.angle_beta   90.00
_cell.angle_gamma   90.00
#
_symmetry.space_group_name_H-M   'P 1'
#
loop_
_entity.id
_entity.type
_entity.pdbx_description
1 polymer ?
#
loop_
_entity_poly.entity_id
_entity_poly.type
_entity_poly.pdbx_seq_one_letter_code
_entity_poly.pdbx_strand_id
1 'polypeptide(L)'
;MASKFLSAAAVCAVMATGCVSQGKHMETLTELEESRKTAAQTAADLESFQKNAAVDIEALEQEQARLVKELLAAQNSSAQYQTDLESTQYELANEQQSRREAKSQLVQLKDDHQQLERLGKELRRERDLLQTEVEDRQRRLETSQQSLRSGERSLADAHTRLAALEQEKDEARAALSDSRRRVRLVEAQLGAKVAALQEEKQRLLSGTTTAQDEIARLQRRAGEVETEAARARELDQQLRERHQEIGQLRQAAADRETLAAQLTALSDELEQSKQRISSLTGELATLSDEAAGIRQERDELTAQLTAGEAGKARLERERAAKEAEIARLTQTHAELTKSLESEIAKGDIQIQQVRDRLRINLVDRVLFDSGRAQVKPDGLKVLKRVSDILKNVTDKQIRIEGHTDNVPIGPKIIERFPTNWELSTARATSVVRYLIEKGGLNRVTLSAAGYAYNKPVASNETLEGRAENRRIEIVLYPKDLSDIAKF
;
A
#
# COMPACT_ATOMS: atom_id res chain seq x y z
N MET A 1 -15.95 -56.94 -39.30
CA MET A 1 -15.55 -57.88 -40.38
C MET A 1 -14.70 -58.99 -39.79
N ALA A 2 -15.34 -60.00 -39.22
CA ALA A 2 -14.76 -61.30 -38.87
C ALA A 2 -15.92 -62.24 -38.49
N SER A 3 -16.35 -63.11 -39.42
CA SER A 3 -16.95 -64.43 -39.15
C SER A 3 -17.38 -65.06 -40.47
N LYS A 4 -16.43 -65.68 -41.16
CA LYS A 4 -16.69 -66.76 -42.12
C LYS A 4 -16.99 -68.01 -41.31
N PHE A 5 -18.24 -68.45 -41.18
CA PHE A 5 -18.59 -69.82 -40.81
C PHE A 5 -20.05 -70.08 -41.19
N LEU A 6 -20.27 -70.69 -42.35
CA LEU A 6 -21.39 -71.61 -42.55
C LEU A 6 -20.88 -72.76 -43.41
N SER A 7 -20.80 -73.91 -42.73
CA SER A 7 -20.24 -75.17 -43.19
C SER A 7 -21.37 -76.09 -43.65
N ALA A 8 -21.12 -76.77 -44.77
CA ALA A 8 -21.61 -78.08 -45.14
C ALA A 8 -23.12 -78.26 -45.42
N ALA A 9 -23.51 -78.02 -46.67
CA ALA A 9 -24.53 -78.83 -47.35
C ALA A 9 -23.82 -80.02 -48.04
N ALA A 10 -23.72 -81.15 -47.35
CA ALA A 10 -23.31 -82.43 -47.93
C ALA A 10 -24.55 -83.28 -48.19
N VAL A 11 -25.15 -83.13 -49.37
CA VAL A 11 -26.17 -84.04 -49.89
C VAL A 11 -25.45 -85.23 -50.52
N CYS A 12 -25.34 -86.33 -49.78
CA CYS A 12 -24.91 -87.62 -50.30
C CYS A 12 -26.16 -88.44 -50.62
N ALA A 13 -26.58 -88.44 -51.89
CA ALA A 13 -27.70 -89.24 -52.37
C ALA A 13 -27.20 -90.64 -52.76
N VAL A 14 -27.47 -91.63 -51.91
CA VAL A 14 -27.40 -93.06 -52.25
C VAL A 14 -28.59 -93.38 -53.16
N MET A 15 -28.31 -93.73 -54.41
CA MET A 15 -29.29 -94.29 -55.34
C MET A 15 -29.66 -95.71 -54.93
N ALA A 16 -30.78 -95.85 -54.23
CA ALA A 16 -31.49 -97.12 -54.09
C ALA A 16 -32.82 -97.01 -54.81
N THR A 17 -32.96 -97.81 -55.86
CA THR A 17 -34.16 -98.04 -56.66
C THR A 17 -35.30 -98.54 -55.79
N GLY A 18 -36.26 -97.66 -55.52
CA GLY A 18 -37.58 -98.01 -55.04
C GLY A 18 -38.55 -96.96 -55.55
N CYS A 19 -39.66 -97.38 -56.16
CA CYS A 19 -40.76 -96.48 -56.55
C CYS A 19 -41.10 -95.53 -55.39
N VAL A 20 -40.64 -94.29 -55.52
CA VAL A 20 -41.08 -93.19 -54.66
C VAL A 20 -42.46 -92.83 -55.20
N SER A 21 -43.49 -93.20 -54.45
CA SER A 21 -44.88 -92.92 -54.82
C SER A 21 -45.06 -91.41 -55.06
N GLN A 22 -46.02 -91.03 -55.92
CA GLN A 22 -46.47 -89.63 -56.06
C GLN A 22 -46.67 -88.92 -54.71
N GLY A 23 -47.01 -89.69 -53.66
CA GLY A 23 -47.10 -89.21 -52.28
C GLY A 23 -45.78 -88.68 -51.71
N LYS A 24 -44.64 -89.37 -51.89
CA LYS A 24 -43.34 -88.95 -51.35
C LYS A 24 -42.72 -87.74 -52.07
N HIS A 25 -43.02 -87.55 -53.36
CA HIS A 25 -42.65 -86.32 -54.10
C HIS A 25 -43.48 -85.12 -53.67
N MET A 26 -44.76 -85.33 -53.36
CA MET A 26 -45.63 -84.31 -52.79
C MET A 26 -45.16 -83.94 -51.37
N GLU A 27 -44.80 -84.94 -50.57
CA GLU A 27 -44.32 -84.80 -49.18
C GLU A 27 -43.01 -83.99 -49.11
N THR A 28 -42.05 -84.30 -49.98
CA THR A 28 -40.78 -83.54 -50.08
C THR A 28 -40.95 -82.13 -50.62
N LEU A 29 -41.91 -81.88 -51.53
CA LEU A 29 -42.26 -80.53 -51.97
C LEU A 29 -42.96 -79.72 -50.87
N THR A 30 -43.84 -80.34 -50.08
CA THR A 30 -44.48 -79.68 -48.93
C THR A 30 -43.48 -79.38 -47.82
N GLU A 31 -42.52 -80.28 -47.54
CA GLU A 31 -41.44 -80.02 -46.59
C GLU A 31 -40.54 -78.86 -47.05
N LEU A 32 -40.23 -78.76 -48.36
CA LEU A 32 -39.48 -77.65 -48.94
C LEU A 32 -40.25 -76.32 -48.91
N GLU A 33 -41.56 -76.34 -49.11
CA GLU A 33 -42.41 -75.16 -48.97
C GLU A 33 -42.51 -74.72 -47.50
N GLU A 34 -42.65 -75.65 -46.56
CA GLU A 34 -42.59 -75.36 -45.13
C GLU A 34 -41.22 -74.81 -44.71
N SER A 35 -40.13 -75.37 -45.22
CA SER A 35 -38.78 -74.88 -44.97
C SER A 35 -38.58 -73.47 -45.55
N ARG A 36 -39.14 -73.18 -46.73
CA ARG A 36 -39.10 -71.84 -47.34
C ARG A 36 -39.93 -70.84 -46.54
N LYS A 37 -41.07 -71.27 -46.02
CA LYS A 37 -41.97 -70.44 -45.20
C LYS A 37 -41.35 -70.14 -43.83
N THR A 38 -40.71 -71.12 -43.20
CA THR A 38 -39.93 -70.93 -41.97
C THR A 38 -38.68 -70.08 -42.20
N ALA A 39 -38.00 -70.22 -43.34
CA ALA A 39 -36.88 -69.36 -43.72
C ALA A 39 -37.31 -67.89 -43.96
N ALA A 40 -38.48 -67.68 -44.59
CA ALA A 40 -39.05 -66.35 -44.77
C ALA A 40 -39.51 -65.73 -43.43
N GLN A 41 -40.10 -66.55 -42.54
CA GLN A 41 -40.50 -66.13 -41.20
C GLN A 41 -39.28 -65.73 -40.36
N THR A 42 -38.23 -66.56 -40.36
CA THR A 42 -36.98 -66.24 -39.64
C THR A 42 -36.28 -65.02 -40.23
N ALA A 43 -36.32 -64.80 -41.54
CA ALA A 43 -35.80 -63.56 -42.15
C ALA A 43 -36.59 -62.32 -41.70
N ALA A 44 -37.92 -62.38 -41.67
CA ALA A 44 -38.77 -61.30 -41.18
C ALA A 44 -38.58 -61.04 -39.67
N ASP A 45 -38.42 -62.09 -38.87
CA ASP A 45 -38.14 -62.00 -37.45
C ASP A 45 -36.77 -61.34 -37.21
N LEU A 46 -35.75 -61.72 -38.00
CA LEU A 46 -34.41 -61.11 -37.95
C LEU A 46 -34.45 -59.62 -38.31
N GLU A 47 -35.22 -59.26 -39.32
CA GLU A 47 -35.38 -57.87 -39.77
C GLU A 47 -36.10 -57.03 -38.70
N SER A 48 -37.12 -57.60 -38.03
CA SER A 48 -37.77 -56.96 -36.88
C SER A 48 -36.82 -56.79 -35.68
N PHE A 49 -35.98 -57.80 -35.43
CA PHE A 49 -35.00 -57.78 -34.34
C PHE A 49 -33.92 -56.74 -34.59
N GLN A 50 -33.42 -56.64 -35.83
CA GLN A 50 -32.49 -55.59 -36.25
C GLN A 50 -33.09 -54.20 -36.09
N LYS A 51 -34.37 -54.03 -36.42
CA LYS A 51 -35.08 -52.75 -36.28
C LYS A 51 -35.26 -52.33 -34.82
N ASN A 52 -35.60 -53.28 -33.95
CA ASN A 52 -35.72 -53.03 -32.51
C ASN A 52 -34.35 -52.72 -31.89
N ALA A 53 -33.31 -53.49 -32.24
CA ALA A 53 -31.95 -53.24 -31.78
C ALA A 53 -31.44 -51.86 -32.20
N ALA A 54 -31.83 -51.35 -33.38
CA ALA A 54 -31.47 -50.01 -33.82
C ALA A 54 -32.15 -48.90 -32.98
N VAL A 55 -33.43 -49.08 -32.62
CA VAL A 55 -34.17 -48.16 -31.75
C VAL A 55 -33.59 -48.13 -30.33
N ASP A 56 -33.22 -49.31 -29.84
CA ASP A 56 -32.57 -49.48 -28.55
C ASP A 56 -31.21 -48.75 -28.55
N ILE A 57 -30.33 -49.01 -29.52
CA ILE A 57 -29.06 -48.29 -29.64
C ILE A 57 -29.24 -46.76 -29.65
N GLU A 58 -30.25 -46.25 -30.37
CA GLU A 58 -30.55 -44.82 -30.42
C GLU A 58 -31.00 -44.24 -29.06
N ALA A 59 -31.77 -44.99 -28.27
CA ALA A 59 -32.20 -44.60 -26.93
C ALA A 59 -31.01 -44.59 -25.94
N LEU A 60 -30.13 -45.60 -26.02
CA LEU A 60 -28.87 -45.69 -25.29
C LEU A 60 -27.96 -44.49 -25.57
N GLU A 61 -27.83 -44.10 -26.83
CA GLU A 61 -27.01 -42.96 -27.25
C GLU A 61 -27.57 -41.63 -26.70
N GLN A 62 -28.90 -41.45 -26.70
CA GLN A 62 -29.56 -40.26 -26.11
C GLN A 62 -29.38 -40.19 -24.59
N GLU A 63 -29.43 -41.33 -23.91
CA GLU A 63 -29.22 -41.45 -22.47
C GLU A 63 -27.77 -41.12 -22.09
N GLN A 64 -26.81 -41.71 -22.82
CA GLN A 64 -25.40 -41.40 -22.65
C GLN A 64 -25.15 -39.90 -22.87
N ALA A 65 -25.76 -39.29 -23.87
CA ALA A 65 -25.65 -37.86 -24.13
C ALA A 65 -26.21 -37.00 -22.96
N ARG A 66 -27.31 -37.42 -22.32
CA ARG A 66 -27.85 -36.68 -21.17
C ARG A 66 -26.99 -36.81 -19.92
N LEU A 67 -26.51 -38.02 -19.62
CA LEU A 67 -25.61 -38.25 -18.49
C LEU A 67 -24.31 -37.46 -18.63
N VAL A 68 -23.74 -37.44 -19.85
CA VAL A 68 -22.58 -36.60 -20.16
C VAL A 68 -22.90 -35.12 -19.93
N LYS A 69 -24.09 -34.64 -20.31
CA LYS A 69 -24.52 -33.26 -20.09
C LYS A 69 -24.68 -32.91 -18.59
N GLU A 70 -25.24 -33.81 -17.79
CA GLU A 70 -25.39 -33.62 -16.34
C GLU A 70 -24.05 -33.67 -15.60
N LEU A 71 -23.17 -34.60 -15.99
CA LEU A 71 -21.81 -34.68 -15.46
C LEU A 71 -21.02 -33.41 -15.81
N LEU A 72 -21.12 -32.92 -17.05
CA LEU A 72 -20.52 -31.64 -17.46
C LEU A 72 -21.09 -30.47 -16.65
N ALA A 73 -22.41 -30.41 -16.41
CA ALA A 73 -23.00 -29.36 -15.59
C ALA A 73 -22.51 -29.43 -14.14
N ALA A 74 -22.40 -30.62 -13.55
CA ALA A 74 -21.85 -30.85 -12.22
C ALA A 74 -20.35 -30.53 -12.15
N GLN A 75 -19.57 -30.85 -13.18
CA GLN A 75 -18.15 -30.53 -13.28
C GLN A 75 -17.90 -29.05 -13.50
N ASN A 76 -18.71 -28.37 -14.32
CA ASN A 76 -18.61 -26.91 -14.54
C ASN A 76 -18.98 -26.15 -13.27
N SER A 77 -20.09 -26.54 -12.64
CA SER A 77 -20.41 -26.13 -11.28
C SER A 77 -19.57 -26.86 -10.23
N SER A 78 -18.52 -27.60 -10.59
CA SER A 78 -17.43 -28.07 -9.72
C SER A 78 -16.07 -27.42 -10.05
N ALA A 79 -15.98 -26.65 -11.14
CA ALA A 79 -14.86 -25.78 -11.49
C ALA A 79 -15.08 -24.33 -11.03
N GLN A 80 -16.29 -23.78 -11.18
CA GLN A 80 -16.63 -22.38 -10.83
C GLN A 80 -16.30 -21.93 -9.39
N TYR A 81 -16.90 -22.50 -8.35
CA TYR A 81 -16.58 -22.22 -6.93
C TYR A 81 -15.12 -22.45 -6.55
N GLN A 82 -14.41 -23.37 -7.21
CA GLN A 82 -13.00 -23.62 -6.94
C GLN A 82 -12.21 -22.44 -7.48
N THR A 83 -12.57 -21.97 -8.68
CA THR A 83 -12.14 -20.65 -9.19
C THR A 83 -12.54 -19.51 -8.26
N ASP A 84 -13.75 -19.49 -7.69
CA ASP A 84 -14.17 -18.40 -6.78
C ASP A 84 -13.40 -18.43 -5.46
N LEU A 85 -13.13 -19.62 -4.89
CA LEU A 85 -12.32 -19.79 -3.69
C LEU A 85 -10.85 -19.41 -3.96
N GLU A 86 -10.30 -19.87 -5.07
CA GLU A 86 -8.96 -19.50 -5.54
C GLU A 86 -8.86 -17.99 -5.81
N SER A 87 -9.88 -17.38 -6.40
CA SER A 87 -9.97 -15.92 -6.61
C SER A 87 -9.98 -15.19 -5.27
N THR A 88 -10.79 -15.64 -4.31
CA THR A 88 -10.83 -15.05 -2.96
C THR A 88 -9.46 -15.19 -2.24
N GLN A 89 -8.80 -16.33 -2.41
CA GLN A 89 -7.45 -16.57 -1.85
C GLN A 89 -6.39 -15.69 -2.51
N TYR A 90 -6.48 -15.52 -3.82
CA TYR A 90 -5.59 -14.65 -4.60
C TYR A 90 -5.77 -13.18 -4.20
N GLU A 91 -7.02 -12.70 -4.10
CA GLU A 91 -7.34 -11.36 -3.61
C GLU A 91 -6.81 -11.14 -2.19
N LEU A 92 -7.01 -12.12 -1.29
CA LEU A 92 -6.50 -12.05 0.08
C LEU A 92 -4.96 -11.98 0.12
N ALA A 93 -4.28 -12.75 -0.73
CA ALA A 93 -2.82 -12.75 -0.82
C ALA A 93 -2.28 -11.40 -1.33
N ASN A 94 -2.90 -10.85 -2.38
CA ASN A 94 -2.55 -9.54 -2.92
C ASN A 94 -2.77 -8.44 -1.87
N GLU A 95 -3.92 -8.42 -1.21
CA GLU A 95 -4.22 -7.45 -0.14
C GLU A 95 -3.20 -7.56 1.00
N GLN A 96 -2.81 -8.77 1.39
CA GLN A 96 -1.78 -8.97 2.41
C GLN A 96 -0.40 -8.47 1.97
N GLN A 97 -0.03 -8.67 0.71
CA GLN A 97 1.23 -8.18 0.14
C GLN A 97 1.25 -6.66 0.09
N SER A 98 0.24 -6.01 -0.51
CA SER A 98 0.14 -4.56 -0.60
C SER A 98 0.18 -3.91 0.79
N ARG A 99 -0.44 -4.54 1.79
CA ARG A 99 -0.35 -4.08 3.20
C ARG A 99 1.04 -4.20 3.80
N ARG A 100 1.81 -5.25 3.47
CA ARG A 100 3.20 -5.38 3.94
C ARG A 100 4.08 -4.29 3.35
N GLU A 101 3.92 -4.02 2.06
CA GLU A 101 4.63 -2.95 1.35
C GLU A 101 4.27 -1.58 1.94
N ALA A 102 2.97 -1.28 2.10
CA ALA A 102 2.50 -0.04 2.73
C ALA A 102 2.99 0.11 4.18
N LYS A 103 3.03 -0.97 4.98
CA LYS A 103 3.61 -0.91 6.33
C LYS A 103 5.10 -0.59 6.31
N SER A 104 5.86 -1.17 5.37
CA SER A 104 7.28 -0.89 5.22
C SER A 104 7.52 0.58 4.84
N GLN A 105 6.75 1.10 3.88
CA GLN A 105 6.80 2.50 3.48
C GLN A 105 6.44 3.44 4.65
N LEU A 106 5.42 3.09 5.45
CA LEU A 106 5.02 3.88 6.62
C LEU A 106 6.12 3.96 7.68
N VAL A 107 6.90 2.89 7.86
CA VAL A 107 8.06 2.89 8.77
C VAL A 107 9.13 3.84 8.24
N GLN A 108 9.46 3.75 6.95
CA GLN A 108 10.44 4.63 6.31
C GLN A 108 10.04 6.11 6.45
N LEU A 109 8.80 6.46 6.09
CA LEU A 109 8.29 7.84 6.18
C LEU A 109 8.32 8.37 7.63
N LYS A 110 8.10 7.51 8.63
CA LYS A 110 8.21 7.92 10.04
C LYS A 110 9.65 8.24 10.43
N ASP A 111 10.60 7.44 9.97
CA ASP A 111 12.02 7.66 10.23
C ASP A 111 12.50 8.93 9.53
N ASP A 112 12.13 9.13 8.27
CA ASP A 112 12.45 10.33 7.49
C ASP A 112 11.85 11.59 8.17
N HIS A 113 10.59 11.51 8.61
CA HIS A 113 9.96 12.61 9.35
C HIS A 113 10.71 12.96 10.64
N GLN A 114 11.14 11.96 11.41
CA GLN A 114 11.92 12.18 12.63
C GLN A 114 13.29 12.79 12.34
N GLN A 115 13.95 12.40 11.25
CA GLN A 115 15.21 12.99 10.83
C GLN A 115 15.04 14.47 10.47
N LEU A 116 14.03 14.81 9.67
CA LEU A 116 13.71 16.21 9.33
C LEU A 116 13.38 17.04 10.58
N GLU A 117 12.64 16.49 11.54
CA GLU A 117 12.36 17.20 12.79
C GLU A 117 13.62 17.47 13.63
N ARG A 118 14.58 16.53 13.67
CA ARG A 118 15.86 16.72 14.35
C ARG A 118 16.69 17.80 13.66
N LEU A 119 16.85 17.70 12.35
CA LEU A 119 17.58 18.70 11.55
C LEU A 119 16.95 20.08 11.68
N GLY A 120 15.63 20.19 11.58
CA GLY A 120 14.92 21.45 11.77
C GLY A 120 15.07 22.02 13.18
N LYS A 121 15.22 21.20 14.23
CA LYS A 121 15.53 21.68 15.59
C LYS A 121 16.95 22.22 15.70
N GLU A 122 17.92 21.59 15.04
CA GLU A 122 19.32 22.03 15.02
C GLU A 122 19.47 23.37 14.28
N LEU A 123 18.90 23.48 13.08
CA LEU A 123 18.94 24.74 12.31
C LEU A 123 18.21 25.89 13.01
N ARG A 124 17.09 25.62 13.71
CA ARG A 124 16.42 26.63 14.55
C ARG A 124 17.33 27.11 15.68
N ARG A 125 18.03 26.21 16.36
CA ARG A 125 18.99 26.57 17.41
C ARG A 125 20.13 27.42 16.85
N GLU A 126 20.70 27.05 15.70
CA GLU A 126 21.76 27.82 15.04
C GLU A 126 21.27 29.23 14.70
N ARG A 127 20.10 29.35 14.07
CA ARG A 127 19.48 30.64 13.74
C ARG A 127 19.26 31.52 14.97
N ASP A 128 18.69 30.95 16.04
CA ASP A 128 18.38 31.71 17.26
C ASP A 128 19.64 32.22 17.98
N LEU A 129 20.71 31.42 17.97
CA LEU A 129 22.03 31.82 18.46
C LEU A 129 22.62 32.96 17.62
N LEU A 130 22.62 32.82 16.29
CA LEU A 130 23.10 33.86 15.39
C LEU A 130 22.29 35.15 15.51
N GLN A 131 20.98 35.05 15.74
CA GLN A 131 20.12 36.22 15.92
C GLN A 131 20.47 36.98 17.20
N THR A 132 20.75 36.25 18.29
CA THR A 132 21.27 36.85 19.53
C THR A 132 22.63 37.52 19.30
N GLU A 133 23.51 36.88 18.54
CA GLU A 133 24.84 37.40 18.22
C GLU A 133 24.78 38.67 17.34
N VAL A 134 23.87 38.70 16.36
CA VAL A 134 23.57 39.88 15.54
C VAL A 134 23.10 41.05 16.39
N GLU A 135 22.19 40.81 17.35
CA GLU A 135 21.73 41.85 18.27
C GLU A 135 22.87 42.41 19.13
N ASP A 136 23.76 41.56 19.66
CA ASP A 136 24.91 42.00 20.43
C ASP A 136 25.94 42.77 19.57
N ARG A 137 26.29 42.25 18.39
CA ARG A 137 27.16 42.92 17.41
C ARG A 137 26.60 44.29 17.03
N GLN A 138 25.29 44.40 16.82
CA GLN A 138 24.64 45.66 16.45
C GLN A 138 24.73 46.70 17.58
N ARG A 139 24.51 46.30 18.84
CA ARG A 139 24.72 47.19 20.00
C ARG A 139 26.17 47.65 20.13
N ARG A 140 27.14 46.74 19.93
CA ARG A 140 28.58 47.09 19.92
C ARG A 140 28.91 48.06 18.80
N LEU A 141 28.36 47.84 17.60
CA LEU A 141 28.55 48.72 16.45
C LEU A 141 28.03 50.13 16.76
N GLU A 142 26.82 50.26 17.29
CA GLU A 142 26.22 51.54 17.69
C GLU A 142 27.09 52.28 18.73
N THR A 143 27.56 51.56 19.75
CA THR A 143 28.44 52.11 20.81
C THR A 143 29.78 52.59 20.25
N SER A 144 30.40 51.79 19.39
CA SER A 144 31.68 52.13 18.74
C SER A 144 31.51 53.28 17.74
N GLN A 145 30.40 53.36 17.01
CA GLN A 145 30.08 54.49 16.13
C GLN A 145 29.89 55.79 16.91
N GLN A 146 29.22 55.73 18.06
CA GLN A 146 29.09 56.89 18.94
C GLN A 146 30.47 57.35 19.46
N SER A 147 31.31 56.39 19.87
CA SER A 147 32.69 56.67 20.29
C SER A 147 33.49 57.32 19.15
N LEU A 148 33.42 56.78 17.93
CA LEU A 148 34.09 57.34 16.76
C LEU A 148 33.62 58.77 16.48
N ARG A 149 32.31 59.04 16.47
CA ARG A 149 31.76 60.40 16.26
C ARG A 149 32.24 61.38 17.32
N SER A 150 32.31 60.94 18.59
CA SER A 150 32.84 61.77 19.67
C SER A 150 34.34 62.05 19.46
N GLY A 151 35.11 61.04 19.08
CA GLY A 151 36.52 61.16 18.75
C GLY A 151 36.78 62.05 17.53
N GLU A 152 35.93 62.01 16.50
CA GLU A 152 36.00 62.88 15.32
C GLU A 152 35.80 64.35 15.68
N ARG A 153 34.84 64.65 16.58
CA ARG A 153 34.65 66.00 17.09
C ARG A 153 35.87 66.45 17.89
N SER A 154 36.35 65.62 18.82
CA SER A 154 37.54 65.92 19.60
C SER A 154 38.79 66.09 18.72
N LEU A 155 38.92 65.32 17.63
CA LEU A 155 40.00 65.46 16.67
C LEU A 155 39.88 66.75 15.86
N ALA A 156 38.67 67.13 15.44
CA ALA A 156 38.45 68.41 14.77
C ALA A 156 38.84 69.58 15.68
N ASP A 157 38.40 69.56 16.94
CA ASP A 157 38.78 70.55 17.94
C ASP A 157 40.30 70.57 18.18
N ALA A 158 40.91 69.39 18.25
CA ALA A 158 42.35 69.22 18.38
C ALA A 158 43.12 69.71 17.16
N HIS A 159 42.63 69.52 15.94
CA HIS A 159 43.24 70.06 14.72
C HIS A 159 43.18 71.57 14.69
N THR A 160 42.05 72.18 15.06
CA THR A 160 41.96 73.64 15.20
C THR A 160 42.94 74.16 16.24
N ARG A 161 43.03 73.48 17.39
CA ARG A 161 44.01 73.80 18.44
C ARG A 161 45.45 73.61 17.96
N LEU A 162 45.75 72.53 17.25
CA LEU A 162 47.08 72.26 16.71
C LEU A 162 47.49 73.32 15.69
N ALA A 163 46.60 73.73 14.79
CA ALA A 163 46.85 74.83 13.86
C ALA A 163 47.16 76.15 14.60
N ALA A 164 46.40 76.47 15.65
CA ALA A 164 46.65 77.63 16.50
C ALA A 164 48.01 77.51 17.23
N LEU A 165 48.31 76.34 17.80
CA LEU A 165 49.57 76.08 18.48
C LEU A 165 50.78 76.09 17.53
N GLU A 166 50.62 75.63 16.29
CA GLU A 166 51.67 75.69 15.28
C GLU A 166 51.94 77.13 14.86
N GLN A 167 50.89 77.95 14.70
CA GLN A 167 51.03 79.38 14.47
C GLN A 167 51.74 80.06 15.66
N GLU A 168 51.29 79.83 16.89
CA GLU A 168 51.92 80.36 18.12
C GLU A 168 53.39 79.91 18.23
N LYS A 169 53.69 78.64 17.90
CA LYS A 169 55.04 78.08 17.87
C LYS A 169 55.92 78.81 16.86
N ASP A 170 55.41 79.10 15.67
CA ASP A 170 56.16 79.77 14.61
C ASP A 170 56.37 81.26 14.94
N GLU A 171 55.36 81.93 15.53
CA GLU A 171 55.49 83.28 16.10
C GLU A 171 56.54 83.32 17.23
N ALA A 172 56.48 82.37 18.16
CA ALA A 172 57.45 82.24 19.25
C ALA A 172 58.87 81.96 18.73
N ARG A 173 59.03 81.11 17.70
CA ARG A 173 60.32 80.85 17.04
C ARG A 173 60.87 82.10 16.37
N ALA A 174 60.02 82.87 15.69
CA ALA A 174 60.40 84.13 15.06
C ALA A 174 60.85 85.15 16.12
N ALA A 175 60.08 85.30 17.21
CA ALA A 175 60.41 86.17 18.33
C ALA A 175 61.71 85.75 19.04
N LEU A 176 61.91 84.45 19.26
CA LEU A 176 63.14 83.90 19.82
C LEU A 176 64.34 84.14 18.90
N SER A 177 64.17 84.01 17.58
CA SER A 177 65.21 84.33 16.60
C SER A 177 65.59 85.80 16.64
N ASP A 178 64.60 86.70 16.71
CA ASP A 178 64.84 88.15 16.83
C ASP A 178 65.51 88.51 18.17
N SER A 179 65.02 87.96 19.28
CA SER A 179 65.63 88.13 20.61
C SER A 179 67.08 87.63 20.63
N ARG A 180 67.35 86.43 20.09
CA ARG A 180 68.73 85.91 19.94
C ARG A 180 69.59 86.82 19.06
N ARG A 181 69.04 87.39 17.99
CA ARG A 181 69.75 88.35 17.12
C ARG A 181 70.08 89.64 17.87
N ARG A 182 69.14 90.17 18.65
CA ARG A 182 69.34 91.36 19.51
C ARG A 182 70.39 91.11 20.57
N VAL A 183 70.32 89.96 21.27
CA VAL A 183 71.34 89.55 22.24
C VAL A 183 72.71 89.50 21.57
N ARG A 184 72.87 88.82 20.42
CA ARG A 184 74.15 88.78 19.69
C ARG A 184 74.63 90.17 19.25
N LEU A 185 73.74 91.05 18.81
CA LEU A 185 74.09 92.42 18.42
C LEU A 185 74.56 93.23 19.63
N VAL A 186 73.85 93.14 20.75
CA VAL A 186 74.21 93.82 22.00
C VAL A 186 75.52 93.26 22.52
N GLU A 187 75.72 91.94 22.52
CA GLU A 187 76.98 91.28 22.88
C GLU A 187 78.14 91.74 21.98
N ALA A 188 77.94 91.81 20.66
CA ALA A 188 78.95 92.28 19.72
C ALA A 188 79.28 93.77 19.93
N GLN A 189 78.27 94.61 20.18
CA GLN A 189 78.46 96.02 20.53
C GLN A 189 79.15 96.18 21.89
N LEU A 190 78.81 95.35 22.87
CA LEU A 190 79.49 95.29 24.16
C LEU A 190 80.94 94.89 23.95
N GLY A 191 81.22 93.84 23.19
CA GLY A 191 82.57 93.37 22.88
C GLY A 191 83.41 94.42 22.17
N ALA A 192 82.87 95.05 21.12
CA ALA A 192 83.55 96.12 20.38
C ALA A 192 83.78 97.37 21.26
N LYS A 193 82.82 97.74 22.11
CA LYS A 193 82.95 98.91 22.99
C LYS A 193 83.83 98.61 24.20
N VAL A 194 83.84 97.39 24.72
CA VAL A 194 84.82 96.92 25.72
C VAL A 194 86.22 96.96 25.13
N ALA A 195 86.42 96.54 23.89
CA ALA A 195 87.71 96.65 23.20
C ALA A 195 88.12 98.13 23.01
N ALA A 196 87.20 98.99 22.56
CA ALA A 196 87.45 100.43 22.43
C ALA A 196 87.69 101.11 23.79
N LEU A 197 86.98 100.72 24.84
CA LEU A 197 87.19 101.20 26.20
C LEU A 197 88.48 100.64 26.82
N GLN A 198 88.98 99.48 26.38
CA GLN A 198 90.31 99.00 26.73
C GLN A 198 91.40 99.86 26.07
N GLU A 199 91.22 100.27 24.80
CA GLU A 199 92.07 101.25 24.13
C GLU A 199 91.96 102.66 24.74
N GLU A 200 90.77 103.07 25.16
CA GLU A 200 90.50 104.39 25.74
C GLU A 200 90.90 104.45 27.22
N LYS A 201 90.78 103.35 27.99
CA LYS A 201 91.36 103.19 29.34
C LYS A 201 92.89 103.29 29.31
N GLN A 202 93.54 102.80 28.25
CA GLN A 202 94.97 103.03 28.02
C GLN A 202 95.27 104.53 27.78
N ARG A 203 94.30 105.32 27.28
CA ARG A 203 94.42 106.77 27.07
C ARG A 203 93.97 107.64 28.26
N LEU A 204 92.97 107.22 29.02
CA LEU A 204 92.32 107.98 30.11
C LEU A 204 92.75 107.49 31.50
N LEU A 205 94.07 107.40 31.72
CA LEU A 205 94.67 107.38 33.05
C LEU A 205 94.66 108.79 33.72
N SER A 206 93.79 109.71 33.27
CA SER A 206 93.56 111.02 33.91
C SER A 206 92.11 111.50 33.69
N GLY A 207 91.30 111.54 34.75
CA GLY A 207 90.03 112.30 34.81
C GLY A 207 88.76 111.46 34.89
N THR A 208 88.36 111.11 36.12
CA THR A 208 87.23 110.23 36.44
C THR A 208 85.94 110.99 36.77
N THR A 209 84.95 110.91 35.88
CA THR A 209 83.50 111.07 36.18
C THR A 209 82.62 110.43 35.09
N THR A 210 83.05 110.45 33.82
CA THR A 210 82.37 109.80 32.68
C THR A 210 82.29 108.26 32.77
N ALA A 211 83.26 107.61 33.41
CA ALA A 211 83.30 106.15 33.51
C ALA A 211 82.23 105.54 34.44
N GLN A 212 81.78 106.27 35.47
CA GLN A 212 80.79 105.76 36.43
C GLN A 212 79.36 105.76 35.83
N ASP A 213 79.00 106.81 35.09
CA ASP A 213 77.72 106.87 34.36
C ASP A 213 77.65 105.80 33.25
N GLU A 214 78.79 105.48 32.63
CA GLU A 214 78.88 104.44 31.61
C GLU A 214 78.82 103.02 32.20
N ILE A 215 79.42 102.76 33.37
CA ILE A 215 79.24 101.50 34.09
C ILE A 215 77.76 101.29 34.43
N ALA A 216 77.06 102.31 34.92
CA ALA A 216 75.63 102.24 35.20
C ALA A 216 74.78 101.98 33.93
N ARG A 217 75.23 102.46 32.76
CA ARG A 217 74.61 102.15 31.47
C ARG A 217 74.86 100.72 31.02
N LEU A 218 76.07 100.20 31.22
CA LEU A 218 76.43 98.81 30.89
C LEU A 218 75.74 97.81 31.82
N GLN A 219 75.59 98.13 33.11
CA GLN A 219 74.81 97.31 34.05
C GLN A 219 73.33 97.24 33.66
N ARG A 220 72.74 98.35 33.18
CA ARG A 220 71.37 98.33 32.61
C ARG A 220 71.27 97.43 31.37
N ARG A 221 72.22 97.52 30.45
CA ARG A 221 72.26 96.66 29.26
C ARG A 221 72.51 95.19 29.59
N ALA A 222 73.29 94.89 30.62
CA ALA A 222 73.48 93.52 31.12
C ALA A 222 72.17 92.96 31.71
N GLY A 223 71.44 93.78 32.48
CA GLY A 223 70.09 93.43 32.96
C GLY A 223 69.10 93.18 31.82
N GLU A 224 69.16 93.97 30.74
CA GLU A 224 68.35 93.74 29.53
C GLU A 224 68.66 92.37 28.89
N VAL A 225 69.94 91.98 28.78
CA VAL A 225 70.34 90.67 28.25
C VAL A 225 69.85 89.53 29.14
N GLU A 226 69.94 89.66 30.47
CA GLU A 226 69.43 88.66 31.40
C GLU A 226 67.91 88.50 31.30
N THR A 227 67.16 89.60 31.15
CA THR A 227 65.71 89.53 30.93
C THR A 227 65.35 88.83 29.63
N GLU A 228 66.10 89.08 28.54
CA GLU A 228 65.85 88.41 27.27
C GLU A 228 66.29 86.96 27.26
N ALA A 229 67.35 86.60 27.98
CA ALA A 229 67.75 85.22 28.18
C ALA A 229 66.69 84.44 28.99
N ALA A 230 66.05 85.08 29.99
CA ALA A 230 64.96 84.46 30.74
C ALA A 230 63.73 84.22 29.85
N ARG A 231 63.32 85.21 29.04
CA ARG A 231 62.22 85.06 28.06
C ARG A 231 62.50 83.95 27.05
N ALA A 232 63.74 83.83 26.57
CA ALA A 232 64.14 82.77 25.65
C ALA A 232 63.99 81.36 26.25
N ARG A 233 64.32 81.19 27.54
CA ARG A 233 64.16 79.90 28.25
C ARG A 233 62.69 79.54 28.46
N GLU A 234 61.86 80.53 28.80
CA GLU A 234 60.42 80.35 28.94
C GLU A 234 59.77 79.92 27.62
N LEU A 235 60.12 80.57 26.51
CA LEU A 235 59.69 80.18 25.17
C LEU A 235 60.14 78.74 24.81
N ASP A 236 61.38 78.35 25.12
CA ASP A 236 61.87 76.98 24.89
C ASP A 236 61.12 75.93 25.75
N GLN A 237 60.68 76.28 26.95
CA GLN A 237 59.81 75.41 27.76
C GLN A 237 58.43 75.27 27.11
N GLN A 238 57.80 76.37 26.73
CA GLN A 238 56.50 76.35 26.06
C GLN A 238 56.56 75.53 24.76
N LEU A 239 57.63 75.66 23.96
CA LEU A 239 57.84 74.86 22.76
C LEU A 239 57.87 73.35 23.05
N ARG A 240 58.52 72.91 24.14
CA ARG A 240 58.57 71.49 24.52
C ARG A 240 57.20 70.96 24.93
N GLU A 241 56.49 71.72 25.75
CA GLU A 241 55.11 71.39 26.16
C GLU A 241 54.20 71.24 24.93
N ARG A 242 54.31 72.16 23.94
CA ARG A 242 53.55 72.04 22.68
C ARG A 242 53.95 70.84 21.82
N HIS A 243 55.24 70.49 21.75
CA HIS A 243 55.64 69.28 21.03
C HIS A 243 55.08 68.00 21.65
N GLN A 244 55.01 67.93 22.98
CA GLN A 244 54.41 66.79 23.68
C GLN A 244 52.89 66.71 23.40
N GLU A 245 52.19 67.84 23.44
CA GLU A 245 50.76 67.93 23.13
C GLU A 245 50.48 67.49 21.68
N ILE A 246 51.28 67.92 20.69
CA ILE A 246 51.20 67.46 19.30
C ILE A 246 51.39 65.93 19.19
N GLY A 247 52.33 65.37 19.94
CA GLY A 247 52.57 63.92 19.97
C GLY A 247 51.36 63.13 20.47
N GLN A 248 50.71 63.60 21.53
CA GLN A 248 49.48 62.99 22.07
C GLN A 248 48.33 63.04 21.06
N LEU A 249 48.15 64.15 20.35
CA LEU A 249 47.12 64.30 19.34
C LEU A 249 47.32 63.36 18.14
N ARG A 250 48.57 63.16 17.72
CA ARG A 250 48.90 62.19 16.66
C ARG A 250 48.58 60.75 17.06
N GLN A 251 48.86 60.37 18.32
CA GLN A 251 48.49 59.05 18.82
C GLN A 251 46.98 58.86 18.81
N ALA A 252 46.22 59.85 19.28
CA ALA A 252 44.75 59.80 19.26
C ALA A 252 44.18 59.67 17.83
N ALA A 253 44.84 60.28 16.83
CA ALA A 253 44.45 60.11 15.42
C ALA A 253 44.69 58.68 14.91
N ALA A 254 45.81 58.05 15.29
CA ALA A 254 46.12 56.66 14.94
C ALA A 254 45.16 55.65 15.61
N ASP A 255 44.83 55.88 16.89
CA ASP A 255 43.86 55.06 17.63
C ASP A 255 42.46 55.14 16.97
N ARG A 256 42.09 56.31 16.44
CA ARG A 256 40.85 56.52 15.68
C ARG A 256 40.82 55.73 14.37
N GLU A 257 41.91 55.73 13.61
CA GLU A 257 42.00 54.94 12.37
C GLU A 257 41.84 53.45 12.66
N THR A 258 42.43 52.97 13.76
CA THR A 258 42.26 51.60 14.23
C THR A 258 40.80 51.29 14.58
N LEU A 259 40.13 52.18 15.31
CA LEU A 259 38.71 52.04 15.65
C LEU A 259 37.81 52.05 14.41
N ALA A 260 38.11 52.89 13.41
CA ALA A 260 37.39 52.93 12.14
C ALA A 260 37.52 51.61 11.37
N ALA A 261 38.74 51.02 11.33
CA ALA A 261 38.95 49.71 10.71
C ALA A 261 38.18 48.59 11.44
N GLN A 262 38.16 48.61 12.77
CA GLN A 262 37.38 47.66 13.58
C GLN A 262 35.87 47.79 13.33
N LEU A 263 35.36 49.02 13.15
CA LEU A 263 33.96 49.26 12.81
C LEU A 263 33.58 48.69 11.45
N THR A 264 34.43 48.84 10.44
CA THR A 264 34.21 48.24 9.11
C THR A 264 34.16 46.72 9.22
N ALA A 265 35.13 46.10 9.89
CA ALA A 265 35.17 44.65 10.08
C ALA A 265 33.92 44.13 10.82
N LEU A 266 33.51 44.80 11.91
CA LEU A 266 32.30 44.43 12.66
C LEU A 266 31.01 44.60 11.83
N SER A 267 30.95 45.63 10.97
CA SER A 267 29.84 45.84 10.04
C SER A 267 29.77 44.72 8.99
N ASP A 268 30.91 44.28 8.45
CA ASP A 268 30.97 43.18 7.49
C ASP A 268 30.55 41.85 8.12
N GLU A 269 31.03 41.55 9.33
CA GLU A 269 30.61 40.35 10.09
C GLU A 269 29.11 40.36 10.41
N LEU A 270 28.55 41.52 10.76
CA LEU A 270 27.12 41.69 11.00
C LEU A 270 26.30 41.37 9.75
N GLU A 271 26.73 41.86 8.59
CA GLU A 271 26.05 41.62 7.32
C GLU A 271 26.13 40.14 6.91
N GLN A 272 27.30 39.51 7.06
CA GLN A 272 27.46 38.06 6.84
C GLN A 272 26.54 37.23 7.75
N SER A 273 26.44 37.61 9.03
CA SER A 273 25.56 36.93 10.00
C SER A 273 24.08 37.07 9.61
N LYS A 274 23.66 38.26 9.17
CA LYS A 274 22.29 38.51 8.66
C LYS A 274 21.98 37.68 7.41
N GLN A 275 22.93 37.60 6.47
CA GLN A 275 22.79 36.76 5.28
C GLN A 275 22.67 35.27 5.66
N ARG A 276 23.46 34.79 6.62
CA ARG A 276 23.35 33.41 7.13
C ARG A 276 21.99 33.13 7.78
N ILE A 277 21.47 34.05 8.60
CA ILE A 277 20.11 33.94 9.17
C ILE A 277 19.05 33.86 8.08
N SER A 278 19.18 34.67 7.01
CA SER A 278 18.26 34.61 5.87
C SER A 278 18.33 33.25 5.16
N SER A 279 19.53 32.70 4.95
CA SER A 279 19.72 31.35 4.38
C SER A 279 19.07 30.29 5.25
N LEU A 280 19.38 30.28 6.55
CA LEU A 280 18.81 29.32 7.52
C LEU A 280 17.29 29.41 7.59
N THR A 281 16.73 30.62 7.46
CA THR A 281 15.27 30.82 7.41
C THR A 281 14.65 30.18 6.17
N GLY A 282 15.32 30.30 5.02
CA GLY A 282 14.93 29.61 3.79
C GLY A 282 15.02 28.08 3.92
N GLU A 283 16.14 27.56 4.42
CA GLU A 283 16.34 26.13 4.67
C GLU A 283 15.29 25.54 5.66
N LEU A 284 14.92 26.31 6.69
CA LEU A 284 13.87 25.91 7.62
C LEU A 284 12.48 25.90 6.98
N ALA A 285 12.20 26.82 6.05
CA ALA A 285 10.94 26.82 5.31
C ALA A 285 10.84 25.59 4.40
N THR A 286 11.90 25.28 3.64
CA THR A 286 11.92 24.10 2.77
C THR A 286 11.78 22.80 3.55
N LEU A 287 12.51 22.64 4.67
CA LEU A 287 12.37 21.47 5.55
C LEU A 287 10.98 21.36 6.18
N SER A 288 10.35 22.49 6.49
CA SER A 288 8.97 22.52 7.02
C SER A 288 7.97 22.02 5.98
N ASP A 289 8.13 22.43 4.71
CA ASP A 289 7.29 22.00 3.60
C ASP A 289 7.49 20.50 3.28
N GLU A 290 8.74 20.03 3.25
CA GLU A 290 9.07 18.60 3.11
C GLU A 290 8.44 17.77 4.24
N ALA A 291 8.57 18.23 5.48
CA ALA A 291 7.96 17.57 6.63
C ALA A 291 6.43 17.58 6.58
N ALA A 292 5.80 18.59 5.97
CA ALA A 292 4.36 18.60 5.73
C ALA A 292 3.96 17.59 4.65
N GLY A 293 4.71 17.49 3.55
CA GLY A 293 4.51 16.50 2.50
C GLY A 293 4.59 15.06 3.02
N ILE A 294 5.65 14.72 3.76
CA ILE A 294 5.82 13.39 4.37
C ILE A 294 4.68 13.07 5.36
N ARG A 295 4.22 14.07 6.14
CA ARG A 295 3.08 13.88 7.04
C ARG A 295 1.79 13.56 6.29
N GLN A 296 1.53 14.26 5.19
CA GLN A 296 0.37 13.99 4.34
C GLN A 296 0.44 12.58 3.76
N GLU A 297 1.57 12.18 3.17
CA GLU A 297 1.75 10.84 2.60
C GLU A 297 1.57 9.75 3.66
N ARG A 298 2.10 9.96 4.86
CA ARG A 298 1.92 9.06 6.01
C ARG A 298 0.44 8.92 6.38
N ASP A 299 -0.31 10.02 6.41
CA ASP A 299 -1.72 10.03 6.78
C ASP A 299 -2.58 9.32 5.72
N GLU A 300 -2.27 9.54 4.43
CA GLU A 300 -2.89 8.82 3.31
C GLU A 300 -2.61 7.31 3.39
N LEU A 301 -1.36 6.91 3.62
CA LEU A 301 -0.97 5.51 3.73
C LEU A 301 -1.57 4.84 4.97
N THR A 302 -1.70 5.58 6.07
CA THR A 302 -2.40 5.12 7.28
C THR A 302 -3.88 4.90 6.98
N ALA A 303 -4.55 5.81 6.27
CA ALA A 303 -5.93 5.65 5.85
C ALA A 303 -6.10 4.42 4.94
N GLN A 304 -5.22 4.23 3.95
CA GLN A 304 -5.22 3.04 3.09
C GLN A 304 -5.05 1.75 3.90
N LEU A 305 -4.13 1.72 4.88
CA LEU A 305 -3.97 0.57 5.77
C LEU A 305 -5.23 0.29 6.59
N THR A 306 -5.93 1.31 7.11
CA THR A 306 -7.19 1.08 7.84
C THR A 306 -8.30 0.54 6.94
N ALA A 307 -8.44 1.07 5.71
CA ALA A 307 -9.39 0.58 4.73
C ALA A 307 -9.08 -0.87 4.32
N GLY A 308 -7.80 -1.19 4.09
CA GLY A 308 -7.34 -2.53 3.78
C GLY A 308 -7.55 -3.54 4.91
N GLU A 309 -7.57 -3.11 6.19
CA GLU A 309 -7.92 -4.00 7.31
C GLU A 309 -9.37 -4.47 7.22
N ALA A 310 -10.28 -3.54 6.91
CA ALA A 310 -11.68 -3.87 6.70
C ALA A 310 -11.86 -4.77 5.47
N GLY A 311 -11.15 -4.49 4.38
CA GLY A 311 -11.15 -5.31 3.16
C GLY A 311 -10.67 -6.75 3.43
N LYS A 312 -9.50 -6.90 4.07
CA LYS A 312 -8.96 -8.20 4.48
C LYS A 312 -9.93 -8.97 5.37
N ALA A 313 -10.48 -8.33 6.41
CA ALA A 313 -11.41 -8.97 7.33
C ALA A 313 -12.69 -9.45 6.62
N ARG A 314 -13.15 -8.71 5.61
CA ARG A 314 -14.28 -9.13 4.77
C ARG A 314 -13.95 -10.40 3.97
N LEU A 315 -12.81 -10.42 3.28
CA LEU A 315 -12.36 -11.58 2.49
C LEU A 315 -12.13 -12.82 3.37
N GLU A 316 -11.53 -12.65 4.56
CA GLU A 316 -11.33 -13.76 5.50
C GLU A 316 -12.66 -14.34 6.01
N ARG A 317 -13.66 -13.48 6.29
CA ARG A 317 -15.00 -13.94 6.66
C ARG A 317 -15.70 -14.68 5.53
N GLU A 318 -15.60 -14.18 4.31
CA GLU A 318 -16.18 -14.84 3.13
C GLU A 318 -15.55 -16.21 2.91
N ARG A 319 -14.21 -16.29 2.95
CA ARG A 319 -13.48 -17.55 2.83
C ARG A 319 -13.86 -18.54 3.92
N ALA A 320 -13.85 -18.10 5.17
CA ALA A 320 -14.21 -18.94 6.32
C ALA A 320 -15.67 -19.43 6.24
N ALA A 321 -16.59 -18.60 5.76
CA ALA A 321 -17.99 -19.00 5.56
C ALA A 321 -18.11 -20.09 4.49
N LYS A 322 -17.44 -19.94 3.33
CA LYS A 322 -17.42 -20.95 2.26
C LYS A 322 -16.78 -22.27 2.73
N GLU A 323 -15.68 -22.21 3.48
CA GLU A 323 -15.00 -23.39 4.04
C GLU A 323 -15.88 -24.11 5.08
N ALA A 324 -16.51 -23.34 5.99
CA ALA A 324 -17.39 -23.90 7.02
C ALA A 324 -18.64 -24.58 6.41
N GLU A 325 -19.16 -24.02 5.32
CA GLU A 325 -20.28 -24.59 4.57
C GLU A 325 -19.92 -25.97 3.97
N ILE A 326 -18.78 -26.06 3.28
CA ILE A 326 -18.27 -27.33 2.74
C ILE A 326 -18.04 -28.35 3.86
N ALA A 327 -17.47 -27.92 5.00
CA ALA A 327 -17.24 -28.80 6.14
C ALA A 327 -18.54 -29.38 6.72
N ARG A 328 -19.59 -28.55 6.86
CA ARG A 328 -20.91 -28.97 7.35
C ARG A 328 -21.55 -30.02 6.44
N LEU A 329 -21.46 -29.85 5.14
CA LEU A 329 -22.01 -30.81 4.18
C LEU A 329 -21.20 -32.10 4.14
N THR A 330 -19.87 -32.02 4.27
CA THR A 330 -19.00 -33.20 4.41
C THR A 330 -19.37 -34.02 5.65
N GLN A 331 -19.66 -33.35 6.76
CA GLN A 331 -20.16 -34.01 7.96
C GLN A 331 -21.53 -34.67 7.71
N THR A 332 -22.47 -33.95 7.09
CA THR A 332 -23.80 -34.47 6.76
C THR A 332 -23.72 -35.70 5.83
N HIS A 333 -22.84 -35.65 4.83
CA HIS A 333 -22.54 -36.78 3.95
C HIS A 333 -22.04 -37.98 4.75
N ALA A 334 -21.03 -37.80 5.61
CA ALA A 334 -20.48 -38.87 6.43
C ALA A 334 -21.53 -39.50 7.38
N GLU A 335 -22.39 -38.69 7.99
CA GLU A 335 -23.49 -39.16 8.84
C GLU A 335 -24.51 -40.00 8.05
N LEU A 336 -24.90 -39.54 6.86
CA LEU A 336 -25.81 -40.29 5.98
C LEU A 336 -25.19 -41.59 5.48
N THR A 337 -23.93 -41.57 5.06
CA THR A 337 -23.21 -42.77 4.62
C THR A 337 -23.15 -43.80 5.74
N LYS A 338 -22.81 -43.37 6.96
CA LYS A 338 -22.78 -44.24 8.13
C LYS A 338 -24.16 -44.79 8.48
N SER A 339 -25.20 -43.96 8.45
CA SER A 339 -26.56 -44.37 8.82
C SER A 339 -27.24 -45.27 7.78
N LEU A 340 -26.76 -45.29 6.53
CA LEU A 340 -27.35 -46.01 5.40
C LEU A 340 -26.40 -47.07 4.82
N GLU A 341 -25.34 -47.43 5.56
CA GLU A 341 -24.28 -48.32 5.11
C GLU A 341 -24.81 -49.66 4.54
N SER A 342 -25.81 -50.26 5.18
CA SER A 342 -26.41 -51.52 4.71
C SER A 342 -27.13 -51.38 3.37
N GLU A 343 -27.85 -50.28 3.16
CA GLU A 343 -28.54 -50.03 1.89
C GLU A 343 -27.56 -49.62 0.78
N ILE A 344 -26.51 -48.88 1.13
CA ILE A 344 -25.42 -48.54 0.20
C ILE A 344 -24.70 -49.81 -0.26
N ALA A 345 -24.36 -50.72 0.65
CA ALA A 345 -23.71 -51.99 0.32
C ALA A 345 -24.56 -52.90 -0.58
N LYS A 346 -25.89 -52.76 -0.54
CA LYS A 346 -26.83 -53.49 -1.42
C LYS A 346 -27.05 -52.81 -2.79
N GLY A 347 -26.47 -51.63 -3.00
CA GLY A 347 -26.70 -50.81 -4.20
C GLY A 347 -28.10 -50.17 -4.24
N ASP A 348 -28.79 -50.10 -3.11
CA ASP A 348 -30.14 -49.57 -3.00
C ASP A 348 -30.16 -48.04 -2.76
N ILE A 349 -29.05 -47.49 -2.25
CA ILE A 349 -28.85 -46.06 -2.01
C ILE A 349 -27.45 -45.64 -2.48
N GLN A 350 -27.37 -44.47 -3.10
CA GLN A 350 -26.10 -43.80 -3.41
C GLN A 350 -26.12 -42.38 -2.85
N ILE A 351 -25.03 -41.96 -2.22
CA ILE A 351 -24.87 -40.59 -1.74
C ILE A 351 -23.69 -39.97 -2.49
N GLN A 352 -23.90 -38.76 -2.99
CA GLN A 352 -22.89 -37.99 -3.70
C GLN A 352 -22.85 -36.58 -3.15
N GLN A 353 -21.66 -36.12 -2.79
CA GLN A 353 -21.41 -34.71 -2.47
C GLN A 353 -20.63 -34.06 -3.61
N VAL A 354 -21.14 -32.95 -4.11
CA VAL A 354 -20.43 -32.09 -5.06
C VAL A 354 -20.45 -30.69 -4.48
N ARG A 355 -19.31 -30.27 -3.90
CA ARG A 355 -19.12 -28.98 -3.22
C ARG A 355 -20.14 -28.72 -2.10
N ASP A 356 -21.06 -27.80 -2.33
CA ASP A 356 -22.11 -27.33 -1.43
C ASP A 356 -23.47 -27.98 -1.71
N ARG A 357 -23.49 -29.03 -2.52
CA ARG A 357 -24.67 -29.84 -2.84
C ARG A 357 -24.47 -31.27 -2.38
N LEU A 358 -25.55 -31.84 -1.84
CA LEU A 358 -25.62 -33.23 -1.45
C LEU A 358 -26.80 -33.89 -2.15
N ARG A 359 -26.55 -35.03 -2.81
CA ARG A 359 -27.56 -35.81 -3.51
C ARG A 359 -27.61 -37.21 -2.89
N ILE A 360 -28.81 -37.64 -2.56
CA ILE A 360 -29.10 -38.99 -2.08
C ILE A 360 -30.04 -39.63 -3.11
N ASN A 361 -29.57 -40.66 -3.80
CA ASN A 361 -30.35 -41.42 -4.76
C ASN A 361 -30.85 -42.71 -4.08
N LEU A 362 -32.16 -42.96 -4.12
CA LEU A 362 -32.80 -44.14 -3.55
C LEU A 362 -33.55 -44.89 -4.66
N VAL A 363 -33.23 -46.16 -4.86
CA VAL A 363 -33.93 -46.99 -5.87
C VAL A 363 -35.40 -47.17 -5.46
N ASP A 364 -36.32 -47.06 -6.41
CA ASP A 364 -37.78 -47.07 -6.20
C ASP A 364 -38.26 -48.31 -5.45
N ARG A 365 -37.66 -49.48 -5.72
CA ARG A 365 -38.00 -50.77 -5.08
C ARG A 365 -37.80 -50.76 -3.56
N VAL A 366 -36.99 -49.85 -3.03
CA VAL A 366 -36.76 -49.68 -1.59
C VAL A 366 -37.95 -48.96 -0.96
N LEU A 367 -38.54 -48.01 -1.68
CA LEU A 367 -39.54 -47.09 -1.17
C LEU A 367 -40.97 -47.50 -1.51
N PHE A 368 -41.21 -48.12 -2.66
CA PHE A 368 -42.55 -48.36 -3.19
C PHE A 368 -42.70 -49.78 -3.74
N ASP A 369 -43.94 -50.27 -3.69
CA ASP A 369 -44.34 -51.43 -4.49
C ASP A 369 -44.66 -50.98 -5.92
N SER A 370 -44.64 -51.93 -6.86
CA SER A 370 -44.96 -51.67 -8.26
C SER A 370 -46.32 -50.98 -8.42
N GLY A 371 -46.34 -49.86 -9.14
CA GLY A 371 -47.55 -49.07 -9.41
C GLY A 371 -48.14 -48.33 -8.21
N ARG A 372 -47.47 -48.32 -7.05
CA ARG A 372 -47.92 -47.61 -5.85
C ARG A 372 -47.10 -46.34 -5.62
N ALA A 373 -47.77 -45.31 -5.12
CA ALA A 373 -47.15 -44.09 -4.62
C ALA A 373 -47.10 -44.02 -3.09
N GLN A 374 -47.67 -45.00 -2.38
CA GLN A 374 -47.58 -45.09 -0.93
C GLN A 374 -46.25 -45.74 -0.54
N VAL A 375 -45.49 -45.08 0.34
CA VAL A 375 -44.22 -45.60 0.83
C VAL A 375 -44.47 -46.87 1.67
N LYS A 376 -43.76 -47.95 1.36
CA LYS A 376 -43.89 -49.24 2.07
C LYS A 376 -43.16 -49.24 3.42
N PRO A 377 -43.47 -50.17 4.35
CA PRO A 377 -42.90 -50.16 5.70
C PRO A 377 -41.37 -50.11 5.77
N ASP A 378 -40.66 -50.81 4.88
CA ASP A 378 -39.19 -50.77 4.85
C ASP A 378 -38.66 -49.45 4.31
N GLY A 379 -39.33 -48.87 3.31
CA GLY A 379 -39.03 -47.53 2.81
C GLY A 379 -39.19 -46.46 3.89
N LEU A 380 -40.20 -46.60 4.76
CA LEU A 380 -40.39 -45.69 5.90
C LEU A 380 -39.20 -45.74 6.87
N LYS A 381 -38.58 -46.90 7.10
CA LYS A 381 -37.38 -47.03 7.95
C LYS A 381 -36.18 -46.30 7.36
N VAL A 382 -35.98 -46.41 6.04
CA VAL A 382 -34.92 -45.70 5.31
C VAL A 382 -35.16 -44.19 5.37
N LEU A 383 -36.36 -43.74 5.02
CA LEU A 383 -36.73 -42.32 5.08
C LEU A 383 -36.64 -41.77 6.50
N LYS A 384 -36.90 -42.58 7.53
CA LYS A 384 -36.72 -42.17 8.93
C LYS A 384 -35.25 -41.80 9.20
N ARG A 385 -34.30 -42.66 8.82
CA ARG A 385 -32.87 -42.40 9.02
C ARG A 385 -32.38 -41.19 8.23
N VAL A 386 -32.84 -41.05 6.97
CA VAL A 386 -32.59 -39.83 6.18
C VAL A 386 -33.14 -38.60 6.91
N SER A 387 -34.40 -38.64 7.38
CA SER A 387 -35.00 -37.50 8.08
C SER A 387 -34.34 -37.17 9.41
N ASP A 388 -33.83 -38.17 10.13
CA ASP A 388 -33.16 -37.98 11.42
C ASP A 388 -31.87 -37.17 11.29
N ILE A 389 -31.20 -37.24 10.13
CA ILE A 389 -30.02 -36.43 9.82
C ILE A 389 -30.43 -35.10 9.20
N LEU A 390 -31.31 -35.12 8.20
CA LEU A 390 -31.70 -33.93 7.45
C LEU A 390 -32.52 -32.92 8.26
N LYS A 391 -33.19 -33.31 9.36
CA LYS A 391 -33.91 -32.38 10.23
C LYS A 391 -33.01 -31.30 10.86
N ASN A 392 -31.72 -31.58 10.98
CA ASN A 392 -30.73 -30.63 11.51
C ASN A 392 -30.19 -29.68 10.43
N VAL A 393 -30.50 -29.93 9.15
CA VAL A 393 -30.07 -29.10 8.01
C VAL A 393 -31.12 -28.02 7.76
N THR A 394 -30.91 -26.84 8.33
CA THR A 394 -31.89 -25.72 8.34
C THR A 394 -31.58 -24.60 7.34
N ASP A 395 -30.40 -24.68 6.73
CA ASP A 395 -29.76 -23.70 5.87
C ASP A 395 -29.70 -24.15 4.40
N LYS A 396 -30.51 -25.15 4.03
CA LYS A 396 -30.61 -25.69 2.67
C LYS A 396 -32.05 -25.83 2.21
N GLN A 397 -32.22 -25.80 0.90
CA GLN A 397 -33.45 -26.23 0.23
C GLN A 397 -33.31 -27.70 -0.15
N ILE A 398 -34.28 -28.51 0.22
CA ILE A 398 -34.31 -29.94 -0.02
C ILE A 398 -35.37 -30.21 -1.09
N ARG A 399 -34.94 -30.66 -2.27
CA ARG A 399 -35.83 -31.06 -3.36
C ARG A 399 -35.90 -32.57 -3.46
N ILE A 400 -37.12 -33.09 -3.51
CA ILE A 400 -37.39 -34.50 -3.75
C ILE A 400 -37.78 -34.67 -5.21
N GLU A 401 -37.01 -35.44 -5.95
CA GLU A 401 -37.19 -35.66 -7.39
C GLU A 401 -37.62 -37.09 -7.64
N GLY A 402 -38.78 -37.27 -8.28
CA GLY A 402 -39.31 -38.58 -8.66
C GLY A 402 -39.02 -38.92 -10.12
N HIS A 403 -38.57 -40.14 -10.36
CA HIS A 403 -38.24 -40.64 -11.70
C HIS A 403 -38.86 -42.02 -11.95
N THR A 404 -39.20 -42.29 -13.20
CA THR A 404 -39.67 -43.60 -13.67
C THR A 404 -38.75 -44.11 -14.78
N ASP A 405 -38.95 -45.36 -15.18
CA ASP A 405 -38.51 -45.84 -16.48
C ASP A 405 -39.49 -45.40 -17.58
N ASN A 406 -39.16 -45.71 -18.83
CA ASN A 406 -39.99 -45.40 -19.99
C ASN A 406 -41.21 -46.33 -20.17
N VAL A 407 -41.46 -47.27 -19.25
CA VAL A 407 -42.57 -48.22 -19.39
C VAL A 407 -43.89 -47.49 -19.15
N PRO A 408 -44.87 -47.55 -20.09
CA PRO A 408 -46.16 -46.90 -19.91
C PRO A 408 -46.90 -47.42 -18.68
N ILE A 409 -47.73 -46.56 -18.08
CA ILE A 409 -48.54 -46.95 -16.94
C ILE A 409 -49.53 -48.06 -17.35
N GLY A 410 -49.51 -49.16 -16.60
CA GLY A 410 -50.36 -50.31 -16.87
C GLY A 410 -51.85 -50.03 -16.59
N PRO A 411 -52.76 -50.78 -17.25
CA PRO A 411 -54.21 -50.55 -17.19
C PRO A 411 -54.80 -50.64 -15.78
N LYS A 412 -54.12 -51.32 -14.84
CA LYS A 412 -54.55 -51.46 -13.44
C LYS A 412 -54.49 -50.16 -12.63
N ILE A 413 -53.66 -49.20 -13.05
CA ILE A 413 -53.41 -47.96 -12.29
C ILE A 413 -53.52 -46.69 -13.15
N ILE A 414 -53.82 -46.83 -14.45
CA ILE A 414 -53.90 -45.72 -15.40
C ILE A 414 -54.99 -44.69 -15.04
N GLU A 415 -56.10 -45.13 -14.45
CA GLU A 415 -57.15 -44.21 -13.97
C GLU A 415 -56.66 -43.30 -12.83
N ARG A 416 -55.70 -43.78 -12.03
CA ARG A 416 -55.14 -43.05 -10.88
C ARG A 416 -53.90 -42.26 -11.24
N PHE A 417 -53.07 -42.80 -12.13
CA PHE A 417 -51.85 -42.19 -12.65
C PHE A 417 -51.89 -42.29 -14.17
N PRO A 418 -52.50 -41.32 -14.87
CA PRO A 418 -52.63 -41.37 -16.34
C PRO A 418 -51.29 -41.56 -17.06
N THR A 419 -50.22 -40.96 -16.54
CA THR A 419 -48.87 -41.08 -17.07
C THR A 419 -47.82 -41.23 -15.97
N ASN A 420 -46.58 -41.46 -16.39
CA ASN A 420 -45.42 -41.48 -15.50
C ASN A 420 -45.16 -40.12 -14.81
N TRP A 421 -45.72 -39.00 -15.32
CA TRP A 421 -45.65 -37.71 -14.65
C TRP A 421 -46.43 -37.70 -13.34
N GLU A 422 -47.67 -38.19 -13.34
CA GLU A 422 -48.47 -38.25 -12.14
C GLU A 422 -47.90 -39.24 -11.14
N LEU A 423 -47.41 -40.41 -11.60
CA LEU A 423 -46.81 -41.40 -10.71
C LEU A 423 -45.53 -40.88 -10.04
N SER A 424 -44.59 -40.31 -10.81
CA SER A 424 -43.34 -39.77 -10.27
C SER A 424 -43.59 -38.61 -9.31
N THR A 425 -44.47 -37.67 -9.68
CA THR A 425 -44.84 -36.52 -8.84
C THR A 425 -45.53 -36.97 -7.56
N ALA A 426 -46.45 -37.94 -7.64
CA ALA A 426 -47.14 -38.48 -6.48
C ALA A 426 -46.19 -39.20 -5.51
N ARG A 427 -45.19 -39.93 -6.02
CA ARG A 427 -44.15 -40.56 -5.21
C ARG A 427 -43.26 -39.53 -4.51
N ALA A 428 -42.77 -38.53 -5.24
CA ALA A 428 -41.99 -37.44 -4.67
C ALA A 428 -42.78 -36.69 -3.58
N THR A 429 -44.06 -36.40 -3.84
CA THR A 429 -44.96 -35.75 -2.87
C THR A 429 -45.18 -36.63 -1.65
N SER A 430 -45.30 -37.95 -1.81
CA SER A 430 -45.48 -38.88 -0.69
C SER A 430 -44.26 -38.93 0.22
N VAL A 431 -43.04 -38.83 -0.35
CA VAL A 431 -41.80 -38.70 0.41
C VAL A 431 -41.75 -37.35 1.13
N VAL A 432 -42.03 -36.23 0.44
CA VAL A 432 -42.12 -34.89 1.08
C VAL A 432 -43.08 -34.90 2.27
N ARG A 433 -44.28 -35.44 2.09
CA ARG A 433 -45.27 -35.56 3.15
C ARG A 433 -44.76 -36.37 4.34
N TYR A 434 -44.10 -37.50 4.09
CA TYR A 434 -43.50 -38.29 5.17
C TYR A 434 -42.40 -37.51 5.91
N LEU A 435 -41.48 -36.88 5.18
CA LEU A 435 -40.39 -36.09 5.76
C LEU A 435 -40.90 -34.94 6.63
N ILE A 436 -42.03 -34.32 6.25
CA ILE A 436 -42.69 -33.29 7.05
C ILE A 436 -43.43 -33.89 8.25
N GLU A 437 -44.39 -34.78 7.99
CA GLU A 437 -45.36 -35.24 8.98
C GLU A 437 -44.76 -36.19 10.02
N LYS A 438 -43.74 -36.95 9.64
CA LYS A 438 -43.08 -37.97 10.48
C LYS A 438 -41.61 -37.70 10.70
N GLY A 439 -40.92 -37.14 9.68
CA GLY A 439 -39.51 -36.80 9.76
C GLY A 439 -39.20 -35.50 10.51
N GLY A 440 -40.19 -34.62 10.68
CA GLY A 440 -40.03 -33.35 11.39
C GLY A 440 -39.25 -32.28 10.63
N LEU A 441 -39.10 -32.43 9.31
CA LEU A 441 -38.43 -31.43 8.47
C LEU A 441 -39.31 -30.18 8.31
N ASN A 442 -38.66 -29.02 8.16
CA ASN A 442 -39.36 -27.77 7.91
C ASN A 442 -40.07 -27.81 6.56
N ARG A 443 -41.37 -27.46 6.56
CA ARG A 443 -42.20 -27.42 5.35
C ARG A 443 -41.69 -26.44 4.31
N VAL A 444 -41.07 -25.34 4.74
CA VAL A 444 -40.61 -24.24 3.87
C VAL A 444 -39.29 -24.59 3.16
N THR A 445 -38.58 -25.62 3.62
CA THR A 445 -37.32 -26.07 3.00
C THR A 445 -37.52 -27.24 2.05
N LEU A 446 -38.74 -27.72 1.83
CA LEU A 446 -39.01 -28.91 1.03
C LEU A 446 -39.77 -28.56 -0.25
N SER A 447 -39.34 -29.16 -1.36
CA SER A 447 -40.06 -29.12 -2.64
C SER A 447 -40.12 -30.52 -3.26
N ALA A 448 -41.15 -30.78 -4.08
CA ALA A 448 -41.28 -32.01 -4.85
C ALA A 448 -41.27 -31.68 -6.34
N ALA A 449 -40.58 -32.49 -7.14
CA ALA A 449 -40.62 -32.45 -8.59
C ALA A 449 -40.77 -33.88 -9.12
N GLY A 450 -41.64 -34.09 -10.11
CA GLY A 450 -41.68 -35.33 -10.88
C GLY A 450 -41.05 -35.09 -12.24
N TYR A 451 -40.16 -35.98 -12.68
CA TYR A 451 -39.52 -35.89 -13.99
C TYR A 451 -39.94 -37.00 -14.95
N ALA A 452 -40.83 -37.91 -14.51
CA ALA A 452 -41.19 -39.11 -15.25
C ALA A 452 -39.92 -39.85 -15.74
N TYR A 453 -39.89 -40.24 -17.01
CA TYR A 453 -38.76 -40.88 -17.68
C TYR A 453 -37.88 -39.88 -18.45
N ASN A 454 -38.00 -38.57 -18.21
CA ASN A 454 -37.24 -37.56 -18.97
C ASN A 454 -35.83 -37.33 -18.40
N LYS A 455 -35.54 -37.94 -17.25
CA LYS A 455 -34.22 -37.91 -16.62
C LYS A 455 -33.69 -39.30 -16.22
N PRO A 456 -33.51 -40.25 -17.16
CA PRO A 456 -32.95 -41.57 -16.86
C PRO A 456 -31.45 -41.52 -16.51
N VAL A 457 -30.95 -42.42 -15.66
CA VAL A 457 -29.54 -42.49 -15.24
C VAL A 457 -28.83 -43.74 -15.75
N ALA A 458 -29.57 -44.63 -16.42
CA ALA A 458 -29.08 -45.84 -17.07
C ALA A 458 -30.08 -46.26 -18.16
N SER A 459 -29.62 -47.00 -19.19
CA SER A 459 -30.47 -47.39 -20.33
C SER A 459 -31.85 -47.92 -19.96
N ASN A 460 -32.89 -47.43 -20.65
CA ASN A 460 -34.24 -47.98 -20.53
C ASN A 460 -34.45 -49.29 -21.28
N GLU A 461 -33.46 -49.82 -22.00
CA GLU A 461 -33.59 -51.07 -22.76
C GLU A 461 -33.37 -52.30 -21.89
N THR A 462 -32.46 -52.19 -20.92
CA THR A 462 -32.13 -53.28 -19.99
C THR A 462 -33.05 -53.26 -18.77
N LEU A 463 -33.25 -54.43 -18.15
CA LEU A 463 -34.05 -54.50 -16.91
C LEU A 463 -33.34 -53.80 -15.75
N GLU A 464 -32.02 -53.91 -15.74
CA GLU A 464 -31.11 -53.29 -14.79
C GLU A 464 -31.17 -51.77 -14.90
N GLY A 465 -31.01 -51.20 -16.10
CA GLY A 465 -31.04 -49.76 -16.29
C GLY A 465 -32.44 -49.16 -16.03
N ARG A 466 -33.51 -49.85 -16.43
CA ARG A 466 -34.89 -49.48 -16.00
C ARG A 466 -35.03 -49.48 -14.48
N ALA A 467 -34.40 -50.42 -13.78
CA ALA A 467 -34.45 -50.46 -12.32
C ALA A 467 -33.71 -49.29 -11.67
N GLU A 468 -32.58 -48.86 -12.24
CA GLU A 468 -31.85 -47.66 -11.79
C GLU A 468 -32.62 -46.37 -12.10
N ASN A 469 -33.34 -46.30 -13.22
CA ASN A 469 -34.15 -45.14 -13.60
C ASN A 469 -35.33 -44.90 -12.67
N ARG A 470 -35.96 -45.97 -12.19
CA ARG A 470 -37.01 -45.90 -11.18
C ARG A 470 -36.35 -45.57 -9.84
N ARG A 471 -36.34 -44.29 -9.46
CA ARG A 471 -35.68 -43.80 -8.25
C ARG A 471 -36.31 -42.53 -7.68
N ILE A 472 -35.95 -42.22 -6.44
CA ILE A 472 -36.16 -40.94 -5.79
C ILE A 472 -34.81 -40.31 -5.51
N GLU A 473 -34.59 -39.07 -5.97
CA GLU A 473 -33.44 -38.27 -5.57
C GLU A 473 -33.85 -37.26 -4.48
N ILE A 474 -33.03 -37.11 -3.46
CA ILE A 474 -33.15 -36.08 -2.43
C ILE A 474 -31.93 -35.18 -2.60
N VAL A 475 -32.16 -33.95 -3.04
CA VAL A 475 -31.10 -33.00 -3.41
C VAL A 475 -31.13 -31.80 -2.47
N LEU A 476 -30.00 -31.52 -1.84
CA LEU A 476 -29.79 -30.34 -1.00
C LEU A 476 -29.13 -29.24 -1.84
N TYR A 477 -29.78 -28.09 -1.87
CA TYR A 477 -29.34 -26.85 -2.52
C TYR A 477 -29.02 -25.77 -1.48
N PRO A 478 -28.11 -24.85 -1.79
CA PRO A 478 -27.96 -23.59 -1.04
C PRO A 478 -29.31 -22.88 -0.90
N LYS A 479 -29.50 -22.20 0.24
CA LYS A 479 -30.76 -21.49 0.54
C LYS A 479 -31.02 -20.30 -0.38
N ASP A 480 -29.98 -19.78 -1.04
CA ASP A 480 -30.12 -18.66 -1.96
C ASP A 480 -30.80 -19.11 -3.26
N LEU A 481 -32.06 -18.70 -3.42
CA LEU A 481 -32.96 -19.16 -4.48
C LEU A 481 -32.62 -18.55 -5.86
N SER A 482 -31.71 -17.57 -5.91
CA SER A 482 -31.27 -16.91 -7.16
C SER A 482 -30.63 -17.88 -8.17
N ASP A 483 -30.13 -19.03 -7.70
CA ASP A 483 -29.53 -20.04 -8.57
C ASP A 483 -30.49 -21.19 -8.95
N ILE A 484 -31.67 -21.27 -8.32
CA ILE A 484 -32.72 -22.23 -8.72
C ILE A 484 -33.47 -21.71 -9.95
N ALA A 485 -33.59 -20.39 -10.11
CA ALA A 485 -34.32 -19.74 -11.20
C ALA A 485 -33.57 -19.67 -12.55
N LYS A 486 -32.31 -20.13 -12.62
CA LYS A 486 -31.47 -20.09 -13.84
C LYS A 486 -31.60 -21.34 -14.74
N PHE A 487 -32.56 -22.23 -14.47
CA PHE A 487 -32.75 -23.47 -15.24
C PHE A 487 -34.17 -23.63 -15.75
#